data_AF-A0A7J4AUU9-F1
#
_entry.id   AF-A0A7J4AUU9-F1
#
_cell.length_a   1.000
_cell.length_b   1.000
_cell.length_c   1.000
_cell.angle_alpha   90.00
_cell.angle_beta   90.00
_cell.angle_gamma   90.00
#
_symmetry.space_group_name_H-M   'P 1'
#
loop_
_entity.id
_entity.type
_entity.pdbx_description
1 polymer ?
#
loop_
_entity_poly.entity_id
_entity_poly.type
_entity_poly.pdbx_seq_one_letter_code
_entity_poly.pdbx_strand_id
1 'polypeptide(L)'
;MFNDIPIFPLVSSRIMFAMAFDRMLPEKFASVNRFGSPSWSINICMIVIILGVFLTWWNPWFLGMICFAGVFWRYFWSSWACAIMPYSRPDLFERGYTWKIAGFPVASIIGLASAFFTAWLMFPVMMWIVSDWSYIWWNVFWWMFSLMLFIAFYAYNEKRGIKLSELYQTIPPA
;
A
#
# COMPACT_ATOMS: atom_id res chain seq x y z
N MET A 1 -15.24 17.58 -1.19
CA MET A 1 -15.62 16.46 -0.30
C MET A 1 -16.49 15.42 -1.00
N PHE A 2 -17.61 15.76 -1.67
CA PHE A 2 -18.36 14.76 -2.46
C PHE A 2 -17.67 14.30 -3.75
N ASN A 3 -16.79 15.13 -4.33
CA ASN A 3 -16.08 14.82 -5.57
C ASN A 3 -15.00 13.73 -5.41
N ASP A 4 -14.58 13.46 -4.17
CA ASP A 4 -13.49 12.53 -3.87
C ASP A 4 -14.02 11.07 -3.76
N ILE A 5 -15.32 10.91 -3.52
CA ILE A 5 -16.00 9.62 -3.35
C ILE A 5 -15.83 8.69 -4.57
N PRO A 6 -16.02 9.13 -5.83
CA PRO A 6 -15.82 8.24 -6.97
C PRO A 6 -14.34 7.93 -7.23
N ILE A 7 -13.42 8.78 -6.77
CA ILE A 7 -11.99 8.66 -7.08
C ILE A 7 -11.34 7.56 -6.23
N PHE A 8 -11.68 7.46 -4.94
CA PHE A 8 -11.07 6.48 -4.04
C PHE A 8 -11.27 5.00 -4.45
N PRO A 9 -12.47 4.53 -4.82
CA PRO A 9 -12.68 3.15 -5.29
C PRO A 9 -11.89 2.84 -6.57
N LEU A 10 -11.72 3.83 -7.47
CA LEU A 10 -10.98 3.65 -8.72
C LEU A 10 -9.48 3.47 -8.48
N VAL A 11 -8.90 4.24 -7.56
CA VAL A 11 -7.49 4.10 -7.20
C VAL A 11 -7.25 2.77 -6.48
N SER A 12 -8.09 2.42 -5.51
CA SER A 12 -7.93 1.19 -4.71
C SER A 12 -8.06 -0.09 -5.57
N SER A 13 -9.01 -0.11 -6.51
CA SER A 13 -9.20 -1.26 -7.41
C SER A 13 -8.01 -1.47 -8.36
N ARG A 14 -7.32 -0.40 -8.79
CA ARG A 14 -6.09 -0.50 -9.59
C ARG A 14 -4.91 -1.03 -8.78
N ILE A 15 -4.81 -0.66 -7.51
CA ILE A 15 -3.79 -1.20 -6.61
C ILE A 15 -4.03 -2.70 -6.40
N MET A 16 -5.28 -3.11 -6.14
CA MET A 16 -5.65 -4.53 -6.02
C MET A 16 -5.38 -5.32 -7.31
N PHE A 17 -5.68 -4.71 -8.47
CA PHE A 17 -5.37 -5.28 -9.77
C PHE A 17 -3.85 -5.52 -9.89
N ALA A 18 -3.02 -4.49 -9.66
CA ALA A 18 -1.56 -4.61 -9.73
C ALA A 18 -1.00 -5.69 -8.78
N MET A 19 -1.47 -5.73 -7.53
CA MET A 19 -1.08 -6.77 -6.58
C MET A 19 -1.51 -8.19 -7.03
N ALA A 20 -2.59 -8.32 -7.80
CA ALA A 20 -2.99 -9.58 -8.39
C ALA A 20 -2.12 -9.97 -9.61
N PHE A 21 -1.59 -9.01 -10.39
CA PHE A 21 -0.55 -9.29 -11.40
C PHE A 21 0.73 -9.81 -10.76
N ASP A 22 1.11 -9.22 -9.62
CA ASP A 22 2.29 -9.64 -8.84
C ASP A 22 2.05 -10.96 -8.07
N ARG A 23 0.89 -11.62 -8.29
CA ARG A 23 0.47 -12.88 -7.65
C ARG A 23 0.35 -12.81 -6.12
N MET A 24 0.27 -11.62 -5.55
CA MET A 24 0.04 -11.40 -4.11
C MET A 24 -1.44 -11.50 -3.74
N LEU A 25 -2.33 -11.51 -4.73
CA LEU A 25 -3.77 -11.67 -4.57
C LEU A 25 -4.31 -12.74 -5.54
N PRO A 26 -5.54 -13.25 -5.31
CA PRO A 26 -6.19 -14.17 -6.25
C PRO A 26 -6.23 -13.62 -7.68
N GLU A 27 -5.91 -14.48 -8.65
CA GLU A 27 -5.87 -14.13 -10.09
C GLU A 27 -7.20 -13.55 -10.60
N LYS A 28 -8.33 -13.87 -9.93
CA LYS A 28 -9.65 -13.30 -10.24
C LYS A 28 -9.67 -11.76 -10.16
N PHE A 29 -8.85 -11.14 -9.31
CA PHE A 29 -8.75 -9.68 -9.20
C PHE A 29 -8.00 -9.02 -10.36
N ALA A 30 -7.21 -9.80 -11.11
CA ALA A 30 -6.57 -9.37 -12.34
C ALA A 30 -7.51 -9.50 -13.57
N SER A 31 -8.70 -10.08 -13.42
CA SER A 31 -9.64 -10.22 -14.54
C SER A 31 -10.29 -8.88 -14.90
N VAL A 32 -10.16 -8.52 -16.18
CA VAL A 32 -10.71 -7.28 -16.75
C VAL A 32 -11.90 -7.58 -17.64
N ASN A 33 -12.88 -6.68 -17.60
CA ASN A 33 -13.99 -6.71 -18.53
C ASN A 33 -13.57 -6.14 -19.90
N ARG A 34 -14.46 -6.21 -20.90
CA ARG A 34 -14.27 -5.68 -22.27
C ARG A 34 -13.75 -4.22 -22.32
N PHE A 35 -14.04 -3.42 -21.31
CA PHE A 35 -13.62 -2.01 -21.20
C PHE A 35 -12.29 -1.81 -20.46
N GLY A 36 -11.53 -2.88 -20.18
CA GLY A 36 -10.25 -2.82 -19.46
C GLY A 36 -10.39 -2.51 -17.96
N SER A 37 -11.61 -2.55 -17.42
CA SER A 37 -11.89 -2.25 -16.02
C SER A 37 -11.89 -3.54 -15.18
N PRO A 38 -11.20 -3.58 -14.02
CA PRO A 38 -11.14 -4.75 -13.16
C PRO A 38 -12.41 -4.87 -12.30
N SER A 39 -13.47 -5.46 -12.88
CA SER A 39 -14.80 -5.50 -12.26
C SER A 39 -14.83 -6.16 -10.88
N TRP A 40 -14.08 -7.26 -10.67
CA TRP A 40 -14.04 -7.95 -9.39
C TRP A 40 -13.39 -7.12 -8.28
N SER A 41 -12.29 -6.45 -8.60
CA SER A 41 -11.60 -5.55 -7.65
C SER A 41 -12.47 -4.37 -7.28
N ILE A 42 -13.21 -3.80 -8.24
CA ILE A 42 -14.15 -2.69 -7.98
C ILE A 42 -15.28 -3.14 -7.06
N ASN A 43 -15.88 -4.30 -7.29
CA ASN A 43 -16.97 -4.82 -6.45
C ASN A 43 -16.51 -5.03 -5.00
N ILE A 44 -15.32 -5.58 -4.79
CA ILE A 44 -14.78 -5.74 -3.43
C ILE A 44 -14.48 -4.38 -2.80
N CYS A 45 -13.86 -3.46 -3.52
CA CYS A 45 -13.64 -2.10 -3.01
C CYS A 45 -14.96 -1.45 -2.59
N MET A 46 -16.04 -1.58 -3.38
CA MET A 46 -17.35 -1.06 -3.03
C MET A 46 -17.89 -1.66 -1.73
N ILE A 47 -17.81 -2.98 -1.56
CA ILE A 47 -18.25 -3.64 -0.33
C ILE A 47 -17.48 -3.11 0.89
N VAL A 48 -16.14 -3.02 0.78
CA VAL A 48 -15.28 -2.53 1.87
C VAL A 48 -15.60 -1.06 2.21
N ILE A 49 -15.85 -0.23 1.20
CA ILE A 49 -16.22 1.18 1.42
C ILE A 49 -17.57 1.28 2.12
N ILE A 50 -18.57 0.52 1.68
CA ILE A 50 -19.89 0.51 2.33
C ILE A 50 -19.77 0.09 3.79
N LEU A 51 -19.01 -0.96 4.09
CA LEU A 51 -18.73 -1.38 5.46
C LEU A 51 -18.01 -0.28 6.26
N GLY A 52 -17.05 0.42 5.67
CA GLY A 52 -16.39 1.56 6.28
C GLY A 52 -17.36 2.71 6.59
N VAL A 53 -18.31 2.99 5.70
CA VAL A 53 -19.37 4.00 5.94
C VAL A 53 -20.27 3.59 7.11
N PHE A 54 -20.67 2.31 7.19
CA PHE A 54 -21.46 1.83 8.33
C PHE A 54 -20.69 1.91 9.66
N LEU A 55 -19.41 1.55 9.67
CA LEU A 55 -18.56 1.64 10.87
C LEU A 55 -18.36 3.09 11.33
N THR A 56 -18.15 4.00 10.38
CA THR A 56 -18.01 5.44 10.68
C THR A 56 -19.31 6.09 11.11
N TRP A 57 -20.46 5.61 10.62
CA TRP A 57 -21.77 6.02 11.14
C TRP A 57 -21.98 5.55 12.58
N TRP A 58 -21.59 4.32 12.91
CA TRP A 58 -21.73 3.78 14.26
C TRP A 58 -20.82 4.50 15.27
N ASN A 59 -19.58 4.79 14.87
CA ASN A 59 -18.67 5.57 15.70
C ASN A 59 -17.80 6.49 14.81
N PRO A 60 -17.95 7.83 14.94
CA PRO A 60 -17.20 8.81 14.14
C PRO A 60 -15.68 8.68 14.25
N TRP A 61 -15.18 8.12 15.35
CA TRP A 61 -13.75 7.93 15.57
C TRP A 61 -13.11 6.97 14.56
N PHE A 62 -13.88 6.03 13.98
CA PHE A 62 -13.38 5.15 12.91
C PHE A 62 -12.92 5.91 11.66
N LEU A 63 -13.46 7.10 11.39
CA LEU A 63 -13.04 7.90 10.24
C LEU A 63 -11.60 8.38 10.44
N GLY A 64 -11.30 8.88 11.63
CA GLY A 64 -9.94 9.25 12.02
C GLY A 64 -8.99 8.05 11.98
N MET A 65 -9.43 6.90 12.50
CA MET A 65 -8.63 5.67 12.46
C MET A 65 -8.23 5.26 11.04
N ILE A 66 -9.19 5.19 10.12
CA ILE A 66 -8.97 4.71 8.74
C ILE A 66 -8.13 5.72 7.96
N CYS A 67 -8.45 7.01 8.06
CA CYS A 67 -7.77 8.05 7.29
C CYS A 67 -6.34 8.30 7.78
N PHE A 68 -6.09 8.35 9.10
CA PHE A 68 -4.75 8.68 9.59
C PHE A 68 -3.80 7.48 9.58
N ALA A 69 -4.25 6.30 10.03
CA ALA A 69 -3.37 5.13 10.06
C ALA A 69 -3.08 4.59 8.66
N GLY A 70 -4.10 4.43 7.82
CA GLY A 70 -3.93 3.86 6.47
C GLY A 70 -3.06 4.72 5.55
N VAL A 71 -3.26 6.04 5.60
CA VAL A 71 -2.50 6.99 4.79
C VAL A 71 -1.06 7.13 5.29
N PHE A 72 -0.87 7.15 6.62
CA PHE A 72 0.47 7.17 7.19
C PHE A 72 1.31 5.97 6.72
N TRP A 73 0.82 4.73 6.92
CA TRP A 73 1.62 3.55 6.61
C TRP A 73 2.01 3.50 5.14
N ARG A 74 1.09 3.89 4.25
CA ARG A 74 1.38 4.01 2.81
C ARG A 74 2.55 4.97 2.56
N TYR A 75 2.49 6.20 3.08
CA TYR A 75 3.52 7.21 2.81
C TYR A 75 4.84 6.91 3.53
N PHE A 76 4.77 6.28 4.70
CA PHE A 76 5.94 5.88 5.45
C PHE A 76 6.74 4.84 4.65
N TRP A 77 6.11 3.74 4.24
CA TRP A 77 6.77 2.71 3.45
C TRP A 77 7.21 3.21 2.07
N SER A 78 6.43 4.08 1.41
CA SER A 78 6.86 4.64 0.13
C SER A 78 8.09 5.54 0.25
N SER A 79 8.19 6.30 1.35
CA SER A 79 9.34 7.17 1.62
C SER A 79 10.61 6.35 1.85
N TRP A 80 10.52 5.26 2.61
CA TRP A 80 11.62 4.30 2.80
C TRP A 80 12.01 3.60 1.50
N ALA A 81 11.04 3.18 0.68
CA ALA A 81 11.31 2.61 -0.63
C ALA A 81 12.09 3.59 -1.53
N CYS A 82 11.70 4.87 -1.55
CA CYS A 82 12.42 5.92 -2.27
C CYS A 82 13.84 6.14 -1.72
N ALA A 83 14.00 6.07 -0.39
CA ALA A 83 15.29 6.22 0.27
C ALA A 83 16.31 5.14 -0.14
N ILE A 84 15.83 3.89 -0.22
CA ILE A 84 16.63 2.68 -0.44
C ILE A 84 16.82 2.38 -1.94
N MET A 85 15.88 2.80 -2.81
CA MET A 85 15.86 2.51 -4.24
C MET A 85 17.22 2.71 -4.95
N PRO A 86 17.98 3.80 -4.74
CA PRO A 86 19.26 4.00 -5.42
C PRO A 86 20.33 2.94 -5.10
N TYR A 87 20.22 2.28 -3.94
CA TYR A 87 21.19 1.28 -3.46
C TYR A 87 20.74 -0.15 -3.77
N SER A 88 19.45 -0.45 -3.60
CA SER A 88 18.94 -1.79 -3.86
C SER A 88 18.69 -2.08 -5.34
N ARG A 89 18.36 -1.05 -6.13
CA ARG A 89 18.04 -1.16 -7.55
C ARG A 89 18.67 -0.01 -8.35
N PRO A 90 20.02 0.02 -8.44
CA PRO A 90 20.71 1.04 -9.22
C PRO A 90 20.30 1.01 -10.70
N ASP A 91 19.94 -0.16 -11.23
CA ASP A 91 19.40 -0.38 -12.57
C ASP A 91 18.16 0.48 -12.86
N LEU A 92 17.27 0.63 -11.88
CA LEU A 92 16.07 1.45 -11.98
C LEU A 92 16.38 2.93 -11.77
N PHE A 93 17.30 3.25 -10.86
CA PHE A 93 17.69 4.62 -10.58
C PHE A 93 18.38 5.28 -11.78
N GLU A 94 19.25 4.54 -12.48
CA GLU A 94 19.97 5.01 -13.67
C GLU A 94 19.05 5.35 -14.85
N ARG A 95 17.89 4.69 -14.95
CA ARG A 95 16.87 4.97 -15.98
C ARG A 95 15.99 6.17 -15.64
N GLY A 96 16.03 6.65 -14.40
CA GLY A 96 15.16 7.70 -13.88
C GLY A 96 15.91 8.99 -13.57
N TYR A 97 15.59 9.59 -12.43
CA TYR A 97 16.17 10.86 -11.99
C TYR A 97 17.48 10.62 -11.21
N THR A 98 18.60 10.69 -11.91
CA THR A 98 19.93 10.31 -11.40
C THR A 98 20.69 11.40 -10.65
N TRP A 99 20.02 12.51 -10.28
CA TRP A 99 20.73 13.64 -9.68
C TRP A 99 21.35 13.25 -8.33
N LYS A 100 22.63 13.58 -8.18
CA LYS A 100 23.42 13.39 -6.95
C LYS A 100 23.90 14.75 -6.44
N ILE A 101 23.74 14.99 -5.15
CA ILE A 101 24.32 16.14 -4.45
C ILE A 101 25.41 15.60 -3.53
N ALA A 102 26.64 16.11 -3.66
CA ALA A 102 27.81 15.69 -2.88
C ALA A 102 28.07 14.16 -2.87
N GLY A 103 27.75 13.46 -3.97
CA GLY A 103 27.91 12.00 -4.08
C GLY A 103 26.72 11.19 -3.57
N PHE A 104 25.76 11.81 -2.86
CA PHE A 104 24.54 11.15 -2.40
C PHE A 104 23.39 11.32 -3.39
N PRO A 105 22.64 10.25 -3.73
CA PRO A 105 21.43 10.35 -4.54
C PRO A 105 20.40 11.29 -3.90
N VAL A 106 19.90 12.26 -4.66
CA VAL A 106 18.87 13.21 -4.17
C VAL A 106 17.60 12.47 -3.75
N ALA A 107 17.26 11.39 -4.47
CA ALA A 107 16.15 10.51 -4.11
C ALA A 107 16.28 9.95 -2.68
N SER A 108 17.49 9.59 -2.24
CA SER A 108 17.71 9.10 -0.89
C SER A 108 17.49 10.17 0.17
N ILE A 109 17.95 11.39 -0.10
CA ILE A 109 17.81 12.54 0.81
C ILE A 109 16.32 12.91 0.94
N ILE A 110 15.61 13.03 -0.18
CA ILE A 110 14.17 13.34 -0.19
C ILE A 110 13.37 12.21 0.47
N GLY A 111 13.69 10.95 0.19
CA GLY A 111 13.05 9.80 0.82
C GLY A 111 13.23 9.79 2.34
N LEU A 112 14.45 10.03 2.83
CA LEU A 112 14.73 10.12 4.26
C LEU A 112 14.04 11.31 4.93
N ALA A 113 14.08 12.49 4.30
CA ALA A 113 13.36 13.66 4.78
C ALA A 113 11.84 13.40 4.85
N SER A 114 11.28 12.78 3.80
CA SER A 114 9.85 12.43 3.74
C SER A 114 9.49 11.38 4.80
N ALA A 115 10.35 10.39 5.04
CA ALA A 115 10.15 9.39 6.08
C ALA A 115 10.15 10.04 7.47
N PHE A 116 11.07 10.98 7.72
CA PHE A 116 11.13 11.75 8.95
C PHE A 116 9.89 12.61 9.15
N PHE A 117 9.48 13.40 8.15
CA PHE A 117 8.27 14.23 8.24
C PHE A 117 7.01 13.39 8.41
N THR A 118 6.92 12.26 7.72
CA THR A 118 5.78 11.34 7.85
C THR A 118 5.73 10.77 9.27
N ALA A 119 6.87 10.32 9.83
CA ALA A 119 6.97 9.87 11.21
C ALA A 119 6.62 10.96 12.23
N TRP A 120 7.08 12.19 11.99
CA TRP A 120 6.76 13.35 12.82
C TRP A 120 5.25 13.65 12.82
N LEU A 121 4.61 13.64 11.65
CA LEU A 121 3.15 13.81 11.53
C LEU A 121 2.37 12.72 12.26
N MET A 122 2.98 11.55 12.48
CA MET A 122 2.34 10.48 13.22
C MET A 122 2.48 10.59 14.74
N PHE A 123 3.40 11.40 15.24
CA PHE A 123 3.58 11.61 16.68
C PHE A 123 2.29 12.01 17.42
N PRO A 124 1.50 13.01 16.97
CA PRO A 124 0.23 13.30 17.63
C PRO A 124 -0.72 12.10 17.59
N VAL A 125 -0.84 11.42 16.45
CA VAL A 125 -1.70 10.23 16.30
C VAL A 125 -1.30 9.10 17.24
N MET A 126 0.00 8.90 17.47
CA MET A 126 0.53 7.93 18.45
C MET A 126 0.06 8.25 19.87
N MET A 127 0.00 9.53 20.26
CA MET A 127 -0.53 9.93 21.56
C MET A 127 -2.03 9.60 21.70
N TRP A 128 -2.79 9.70 20.61
CA TRP A 128 -4.19 9.25 20.57
C TRP A 128 -4.30 7.71 20.60
N ILE A 129 -3.47 6.99 19.83
CA ILE A 129 -3.50 5.52 19.77
C ILE A 129 -3.17 4.89 21.13
N VAL A 130 -2.17 5.41 21.85
CA VAL A 130 -1.78 4.85 23.16
C VAL A 130 -2.84 5.10 24.23
N SER A 131 -3.70 6.11 24.04
CA SER A 131 -4.75 6.46 25.00
C SER A 131 -5.97 5.51 24.96
N ASP A 132 -6.17 4.76 23.88
CA ASP A 132 -7.35 3.93 23.69
C ASP A 132 -7.00 2.58 23.04
N TRP A 133 -7.25 1.51 23.80
CA TRP A 133 -6.95 0.13 23.41
C TRP A 133 -7.62 -0.31 22.10
N SER A 134 -8.77 0.27 21.74
CA SER A 134 -9.47 -0.06 20.50
C SER A 134 -8.62 0.26 19.26
N TYR A 135 -7.83 1.34 19.30
CA TYR A 135 -6.94 1.75 18.21
C TYR A 135 -5.77 0.78 18.02
N ILE A 136 -5.19 0.31 19.12
CA ILE A 136 -4.09 -0.65 19.10
C ILE A 136 -4.56 -1.95 18.45
N TRP A 137 -5.69 -2.49 18.94
CA TRP A 137 -6.24 -3.74 18.39
C TRP A 137 -6.64 -3.63 16.92
N TRP A 138 -7.19 -2.50 16.50
CA TRP A 138 -7.51 -2.25 15.10
C TRP A 138 -6.26 -2.29 14.20
N ASN A 139 -5.18 -1.61 14.58
CA ASN A 139 -3.94 -1.61 13.80
C ASN A 139 -3.27 -2.99 13.79
N VAL A 140 -3.19 -3.64 14.95
CA VAL A 140 -2.64 -5.00 15.07
C VAL A 140 -3.42 -5.97 14.19
N PHE A 141 -4.76 -5.89 14.18
CA PHE A 141 -5.60 -6.70 13.31
C PHE A 141 -5.24 -6.51 11.84
N TRP A 142 -5.13 -5.27 11.36
CA TRP A 142 -4.81 -5.01 9.95
C TRP A 142 -3.39 -5.44 9.56
N TRP A 143 -2.41 -5.27 10.45
CA TRP A 143 -1.05 -5.76 10.25
C TRP A 143 -0.99 -7.28 10.19
N MET A 144 -1.64 -7.96 11.14
CA MET A 144 -1.73 -9.42 11.16
C MET A 144 -2.47 -9.94 9.94
N PHE A 145 -3.58 -9.31 9.55
CA PHE A 145 -4.32 -9.66 8.33
C PHE A 145 -3.45 -9.53 7.08
N SER A 146 -2.71 -8.42 6.95
CA SER A 146 -1.80 -8.20 5.83
C SER A 146 -0.65 -9.22 5.79
N LEU A 147 -0.04 -9.51 6.94
CA LEU A 147 1.04 -10.49 7.06
C LEU A 147 0.56 -11.91 6.75
N MET A 148 -0.60 -12.30 7.29
CA MET A 148 -1.22 -13.60 7.03
C MET A 148 -1.55 -13.77 5.55
N LEU A 149 -2.09 -12.73 4.91
CA LEU A 149 -2.38 -12.74 3.48
C LEU A 149 -1.07 -12.94 2.68
N PHE A 150 -0.03 -12.19 3.01
CA PHE A 150 1.27 -12.33 2.36
C PHE A 150 1.84 -13.75 2.49
N ILE A 151 1.86 -14.31 3.69
CA ILE A 151 2.39 -15.66 3.95
C ILE A 151 1.55 -16.73 3.22
N ALA A 152 0.22 -16.60 3.25
CA ALA A 152 -0.68 -17.54 2.58
C ALA A 152 -0.43 -17.58 1.06
N PHE A 153 -0.32 -16.41 0.42
CA PHE A 153 -0.03 -16.34 -1.02
C PHE A 153 1.40 -16.72 -1.36
N TYR A 154 2.37 -16.39 -0.50
CA TYR A 154 3.75 -16.83 -0.65
C TYR A 154 3.84 -18.37 -0.67
N ALA A 155 3.28 -19.04 0.35
CA ALA A 155 3.27 -20.49 0.44
C ALA A 155 2.44 -21.14 -0.69
N TYR A 156 1.34 -20.51 -1.12
CA TYR A 156 0.55 -20.98 -2.25
C TYR A 156 1.32 -20.92 -3.58
N ASN A 157 2.05 -19.83 -3.83
CA ASN A 157 2.82 -19.64 -5.05
C ASN A 157 4.08 -20.51 -5.09
N GLU A 158 4.73 -20.69 -3.93
CA GLU A 158 5.87 -21.61 -3.79
C GLU A 158 5.46 -23.06 -4.12
N LYS A 159 4.28 -23.51 -3.67
CA LYS A 159 3.71 -24.81 -4.03
C LYS A 159 3.43 -24.98 -5.53
N ARG A 160 3.20 -23.89 -6.26
CA ARG A 160 3.03 -23.89 -7.73
C ARG A 160 4.38 -23.83 -8.48
N GLY A 161 5.50 -23.83 -7.77
CA GLY A 161 6.85 -23.74 -8.36
C GLY A 161 7.20 -22.35 -8.87
N ILE A 162 6.43 -21.32 -8.49
CA ILE A 162 6.69 -19.93 -8.90
C ILE A 162 7.65 -19.33 -7.87
N LYS A 163 8.90 -19.11 -8.26
CA LYS A 163 9.84 -18.34 -7.44
C LYS A 163 9.48 -16.87 -7.48
N LEU A 164 8.77 -16.42 -6.45
CA LEU A 164 8.37 -15.02 -6.30
C LEU A 164 9.57 -14.06 -6.32
N SER A 165 10.73 -14.52 -5.83
CA SER A 165 11.98 -13.75 -5.85
C SER A 165 12.49 -13.44 -7.25
N GLU A 166 12.27 -14.33 -8.23
CA GLU A 166 12.68 -14.11 -9.63
C GLU A 166 11.70 -13.17 -10.34
N LEU A 167 10.41 -13.21 -9.98
CA LEU A 167 9.38 -12.32 -10.54
C LEU A 167 9.71 -10.83 -10.32
N TYR A 168 10.25 -10.47 -9.15
CA TYR A 168 10.62 -9.09 -8.83
C TYR A 168 12.00 -8.66 -9.36
N GLN A 169 12.82 -9.60 -9.83
CA GLN A 169 14.17 -9.31 -10.35
C GLN A 169 14.13 -8.83 -11.79
N THR A 170 13.26 -9.40 -12.62
CA THR A 170 13.15 -9.02 -14.04
C THR A 170 11.89 -8.21 -14.26
N ILE A 171 12.05 -6.94 -14.64
CA ILE A 171 10.92 -6.17 -15.20
C ILE A 171 10.49 -6.94 -16.45
N PRO A 172 9.22 -7.36 -16.58
CA PRO A 172 8.75 -7.93 -17.84
C PRO A 172 9.03 -6.90 -18.94
N PRO A 173 9.70 -7.29 -20.04
CA PRO A 173 9.92 -6.38 -21.16
C PRO A 173 8.55 -5.86 -21.60
N ALA A 174 8.38 -4.54 -21.52
CA ALA A 174 7.14 -3.86 -21.86
C ALA A 174 6.78 -4.04 -23.34
#